data_AF-K9TQG9-F1
#
_entry.id   AF-K9TQG9-F1
#
_cell.length_a   1.000
_cell.length_b   1.000
_cell.length_c   1.000
_cell.angle_alpha   90.00
_cell.angle_beta   90.00
_cell.angle_gamma   90.00
#
_symmetry.space_group_name_H-M   'P 1'
#
loop_
_entity.id
_entity.type
_entity.pdbx_description
1 polymer ?
#
loop_
_entity_poly.entity_id
_entity_poly.type
_entity_poly.pdbx_seq_one_letter_code
_entity_poly.pdbx_strand_id
1 'polypeptide(L)' 'MKIQTGDCLISRDGRYYRVIDCSGEFISLMPLQGYTVFTCRQSYLESSFGFVETQQQVA' A
#
# COMPACT_ATOMS: atom_id res chain seq x y z
N MET A 1 -10.10 0.21 -6.20
CA MET A 1 -8.91 -0.68 -6.03
C MET A 1 -9.21 -1.59 -4.84
N LYS A 2 -9.06 -2.92 -4.90
CA LYS A 2 -9.33 -3.76 -3.70
C LYS A 2 -8.05 -3.96 -2.90
N ILE A 3 -7.75 -3.03 -2.00
CA ILE A 3 -6.56 -3.05 -1.12
C ILE A 3 -6.78 -4.01 0.04
N GLN A 4 -5.79 -4.84 0.33
CA GLN A 4 -5.82 -5.87 1.37
C GLN A 4 -4.55 -5.83 2.22
N THR A 5 -4.65 -6.32 3.46
CA THR A 5 -3.48 -6.50 4.32
C THR A 5 -2.46 -7.41 3.64
N GLY A 6 -1.20 -6.98 3.65
CA GLY A 6 -0.09 -7.66 3.00
C GLY A 6 0.27 -7.11 1.63
N ASP A 7 -0.63 -6.35 0.97
CA ASP A 7 -0.36 -5.75 -0.33
C ASP A 7 0.82 -4.77 -0.27
N CYS A 8 1.57 -4.71 -1.37
CA CYS A 8 2.62 -3.71 -1.58
C CYS A 8 2.10 -2.61 -2.52
N LEU A 9 2.17 -1.38 -2.03
CA LEU A 9 1.79 -0.18 -2.77
C LEU A 9 3.03 0.68 -3.05
N ILE A 10 2.99 1.41 -4.15
CA ILE A 10 3.97 2.44 -4.50
C ILE A 10 3.27 3.79 -4.57
N SER A 11 3.80 4.79 -3.86
CA SER A 11 3.31 6.17 -3.94
C SER A 11 3.81 6.87 -5.20
N ARG A 12 3.19 8.00 -5.56
CA ARG A 12 3.63 8.83 -6.71
C ARG A 12 5.09 9.31 -6.64
N ASP A 13 5.66 9.46 -5.44
CA ASP A 13 7.06 9.82 -5.25
C ASP A 13 8.01 8.61 -5.26
N GLY A 14 7.52 7.42 -5.64
CA GLY A 14 8.31 6.21 -5.85
C GLY A 14 8.68 5.46 -4.56
N ARG A 15 8.04 5.78 -3.44
CA ARG A 15 8.28 5.08 -2.16
C ARG A 15 7.36 3.87 -2.05
N TYR A 16 7.89 2.79 -1.48
CA TYR A 16 7.18 1.53 -1.32
C TYR A 16 6.64 1.38 0.10
N TYR A 17 5.40 0.91 0.19
CA TYR A 17 4.69 0.72 1.44
C TYR A 17 4.03 -0.65 1.45
N ARG A 18 3.97 -1.26 2.63
CA ARG A 18 3.18 -2.45 2.90
C ARG A 18 1.91 -2.06 3.62
N VAL A 19 0.79 -2.64 3.19
CA VAL A 19 -0.47 -2.56 3.90
C VAL A 19 -0.41 -3.49 5.10
N ILE A 20 -0.61 -2.95 6.30
CA ILE A 20 -0.55 -3.72 7.55
C ILE A 20 -1.91 -3.91 8.21
N ASP A 21 -2.89 -3.04 7.90
CA ASP A 21 -4.25 -3.15 8.40
C ASP A 21 -5.24 -2.46 7.45
N CYS A 22 -6.44 -3.03 7.36
CA CYS A 22 -7.59 -2.49 6.62
C CYS A 22 -8.82 -2.52 7.53
N SER A 23 -9.27 -1.35 7.99
CA SER A 23 -10.39 -1.20 8.92
C SER A 23 -11.43 -0.23 8.37
N GLY A 24 -12.51 -0.78 7.81
CA GLY A 24 -13.56 0.01 7.15
C GLY A 24 -13.01 0.82 5.98
N GLU A 25 -13.16 2.13 6.03
CA GLU A 25 -12.62 3.06 5.01
C GLU A 25 -11.15 3.46 5.26
N PHE A 26 -10.54 2.98 6.34
CA PHE A 26 -9.18 3.37 6.73
C PHE A 26 -8.19 2.25 6.47
N ILE A 27 -7.01 2.62 6.00
CA ILE A 27 -5.93 1.70 5.66
C ILE A 27 -4.65 2.20 6.30
N SER A 28 -3.97 1.30 7.00
CA SER A 28 -2.68 1.57 7.64
C SER A 28 -1.55 1.02 6.80
N LEU A 29 -0.55 1.87 6.56
CA LEU A 29 0.62 1.59 5.75
C LEU A 29 1.90 1.74 6.55
N MET A 30 2.90 0.96 6.18
CA MET A 30 4.26 1.06 6.70
C MET A 30 5.26 1.12 5.53
N PRO A 31 6.17 2.09 5.48
CA PRO A 31 7.22 2.14 4.47
C PRO A 31 8.11 0.89 4.56
N LEU A 32 8.52 0.32 3.42
CA LEU A 32 9.43 -0.85 3.42
C LEU A 32 10.83 -0.52 3.98
N GLN A 33 11.23 0.75 3.94
CA GLN A 33 12.52 1.24 4.45
C GLN A 33 12.37 2.12 5.70
N GLY A 34 11.37 1.86 6.54
CA GLY A 34 11.13 2.67 7.74
C GLY A 34 10.27 1.98 8.77
N TYR A 35 10.00 2.70 9.87
CA TYR A 35 9.24 2.16 11.01
C TYR A 35 7.93 2.92 11.28
N THR A 36 7.72 4.04 10.61
CA THR A 36 6.56 4.90 10.85
C THR A 36 5.33 4.34 10.17
N VAL A 37 4.34 3.94 10.97
CA VAL A 37 3.01 3.59 10.49
C VAL A 37 2.17 4.86 10.34
N PHE A 38 1.41 4.95 9.26
CA PHE A 38 0.38 5.97 9.11
C PHE A 38 -0.91 5.36 8.57
N THR A 39 -2.03 6.00 8.92
CA THR A 39 -3.37 5.56 8.53
C THR A 39 -4.03 6.65 7.71
N CYS A 40 -4.68 6.27 6.61
CA CYS A 40 -5.39 7.21 5.75
C CYS A 40 -6.63 6.56 5.14
N ARG A 41 -7.50 7.36 4.51
CA ARG A 41 -8.69 6.82 3.84
C ARG A 41 -8.30 6.04 2.59
N GLN A 42 -9.03 4.97 2.30
CA GLN A 42 -8.86 4.19 1.08
C GLN A 42 -8.93 5.07 -0.18
N SER A 43 -9.87 6.02 -0.23
CA SER A 43 -10.02 6.94 -1.36
C SER A 43 -8.76 7.78 -1.63
N TYR A 44 -8.02 8.15 -0.58
CA TYR A 44 -6.74 8.83 -0.75
C TYR A 44 -5.70 7.91 -1.39
N LEU A 45 -5.60 6.67 -0.92
CA LEU A 45 -4.68 5.68 -1.50
C LEU A 45 -4.98 5.40 -2.95
N GLU A 46 -6.25 5.21 -3.30
CA GLU A 46 -6.67 4.97 -4.68
C GLU A 46 -6.30 6.11 -5.64
N SER A 47 -6.22 7.34 -5.14
CA SER A 47 -5.80 8.50 -5.94
C SER A 47 -4.28 8.67 -5.99
N SER A 48 -3.55 8.26 -4.94
CA SER A 48 -2.14 8.65 -4.72
C SER A 48 -1.14 7.50 -4.82
N PHE A 49 -1.61 6.26 -4.94
CA PHE A 49 -0.79 5.05 -4.94
C PHE A 49 -1.18 4.11 -6.08
N GLY A 50 -0.23 3.30 -6.53
CA GLY A 50 -0.44 2.14 -7.40
C GLY A 50 -0.08 0.84 -6.69
N PHE A 51 -0.58 -0.28 -7.19
CA PHE A 51 -0.08 -1.60 -6.77
C PHE A 51 1.31 -1.85 -7.36
N VAL A 52 2.17 -2.50 -6.57
CA VAL A 52 3.37 -3.11 -7.12
C VAL A 52 2.92 -4.39 -7.83
N GLU A 53 2.96 -4.40 -9.16
CA GLU A 53 2.78 -5.64 -9.92
C GLU A 53 3.87 -6.61 -9.49
N THR A 54 3.47 -7.68 -8.80
CA THR A 54 4.39 -8.77 -8.54
C THR A 54 4.59 -9.44 -9.89
N GLN A 55 5.74 -9.22 -10.53
CA GLN A 55 6.13 -10.05 -11.66
C GLN A 55 6.17 -11.50 -11.14
N GLN A 56 5.12 -12.27 -11.43
CA GLN A 56 5.21 -13.73 -11.39
C GLN A 56 6.29 -14.09 -12.40
N GLN A 57 7.51 -14.29 -11.92
CA GLN A 57 8.55 -14.93 -12.69
C GLN A 57 8.04 -16.33 -13.04
N VAL A 58 7.88 -16.51 -14.35
CA VAL A 58 7.64 -17.76 -15.05
C VAL A 58 8.69 -18.78 -14.61
N ALA A 59 8.22 -19.96 -14.20
CA ALA A 59 9.02 -21.19 -14.14
C ALA A 59 8.39 -22.20 -15.11
#